data_AF-A0A820CY59-F1
#
_entry.id   AF-A0A820CY59-F1
#
_cell.length_a   1.000
_cell.length_b   1.000
_cell.length_c   1.000
_cell.angle_alpha   90.00
_cell.angle_beta   90.00
_cell.angle_gamma   90.00
#
_symmetry.space_group_name_H-M   'P 1'
#
loop_
_entity.id
_entity.type
_entity.pdbx_description
1 polymer ?
#
loop_
_entity_poly.entity_id
_entity_poly.type
_entity_poly.pdbx_seq_one_letter_code
_entity_poly.pdbx_strand_id
1 'polypeptide(L)'
;MGKPDEKYFHSIPSNWTSICRDVMLGLLYYPQTIKIDLNQSAKVQVWLITPPHRINGNDTVTIQWKPSESEWECNDCFTWTPKQLSFNIDNFQEKQTLTITRVKNGPKTTLIPIFNGGGFDLVDPVLYPIFIE
;
A
#
# COMPACT_ATOMS: atom_id res chain seq x y z
N MET A 1 -35.11 21.20 -10.33
CA MET A 1 -33.94 20.37 -10.68
C MET A 1 -34.43 19.09 -11.34
N GLY A 2 -33.91 18.76 -12.53
CA GLY A 2 -34.33 17.58 -13.29
C GLY A 2 -33.57 16.34 -12.82
N LYS A 3 -34.27 15.20 -12.73
CA LYS A 3 -33.62 13.90 -12.53
C LYS A 3 -32.82 13.56 -13.80
N PRO A 4 -31.59 13.03 -13.67
CA PRO A 4 -30.84 12.52 -14.81
C PRO A 4 -31.68 11.51 -15.60
N ASP A 5 -31.63 11.60 -16.92
CA ASP A 5 -32.31 10.67 -17.83
C ASP A 5 -31.69 9.27 -17.69
N GLU A 6 -32.52 8.26 -17.44
CA GLU A 6 -32.06 6.90 -17.15
C GLU A 6 -31.22 6.32 -18.29
N LYS A 7 -31.46 6.73 -19.55
CA LYS A 7 -30.75 6.17 -20.73
C LYS A 7 -29.23 6.21 -20.65
N TYR A 8 -28.65 7.15 -19.90
CA TYR A 8 -27.21 7.26 -19.68
C TYR A 8 -26.64 6.20 -18.73
N PHE A 9 -27.51 5.49 -18.00
CA PHE A 9 -27.16 4.45 -17.04
C PHE A 9 -27.43 3.04 -17.56
N HIS A 10 -28.20 2.87 -18.65
CA HIS A 10 -28.46 1.55 -19.26
C HIS A 10 -27.20 0.90 -19.86
N SER A 11 -26.19 1.69 -20.22
CA SER A 11 -24.90 1.21 -20.72
C SER A 11 -23.89 0.89 -19.61
N ILE A 12 -24.22 1.23 -18.35
CA ILE A 12 -23.35 0.93 -17.21
C ILE A 12 -23.60 -0.53 -16.84
N PRO A 13 -22.57 -1.40 -16.93
CA PRO A 13 -22.72 -2.80 -16.54
C PRO A 13 -23.27 -2.89 -15.11
N SER A 14 -24.18 -3.83 -14.83
CA SER A 14 -24.72 -4.02 -13.48
C SER A 14 -23.65 -4.40 -12.45
N ASN A 15 -22.49 -4.89 -12.93
CA ASN A 15 -21.29 -5.14 -12.15
C ASN A 15 -20.31 -3.96 -12.14
N TRP A 16 -20.70 -2.76 -12.62
CA TRP A 16 -19.84 -1.57 -12.67
C TRP A 16 -19.15 -1.27 -11.33
N THR A 17 -19.86 -1.45 -10.22
CA THR A 17 -19.30 -1.26 -8.87
C THR A 17 -18.17 -2.22 -8.53
N SER A 18 -18.06 -3.37 -9.21
CA SER A 18 -17.00 -4.36 -9.04
C SER A 18 -15.96 -4.38 -10.18
N ILE A 19 -16.30 -3.90 -11.39
CA ILE A 19 -15.36 -3.79 -12.52
C ILE A 19 -14.71 -2.41 -12.66
N CYS A 20 -15.24 -1.37 -12.00
CA CYS A 20 -14.61 -0.07 -11.91
C CYS A 20 -13.43 -0.16 -10.93
N ARG A 21 -12.41 -0.94 -11.31
CA ARG A 21 -11.09 -0.87 -10.73
C ARG A 21 -10.59 0.52 -11.06
N ASP A 22 -10.51 1.36 -10.04
CA ASP A 22 -9.79 2.61 -10.19
C ASP A 22 -8.33 2.23 -10.43
N VAL A 23 -7.90 2.32 -11.69
CA VAL A 23 -6.53 2.05 -12.14
C VAL A 23 -5.50 2.95 -11.43
N MET A 24 -5.97 3.95 -10.68
CA MET A 24 -5.15 4.86 -9.90
C MET A 24 -4.98 4.45 -8.43
N LEU A 25 -5.62 3.37 -7.94
CA LEU A 25 -5.32 2.86 -6.60
C LEU A 25 -3.87 2.39 -6.55
N GLY A 26 -3.08 3.05 -5.72
CA GLY A 26 -1.66 2.76 -5.61
C GLY A 26 -1.01 3.41 -4.40
N LEU A 27 0.21 2.95 -4.15
CA LEU A 27 1.03 3.31 -3.01
C LEU A 27 2.29 4.00 -3.49
N LEU A 28 2.70 5.06 -2.80
CA LEU A 28 3.92 5.79 -3.09
C LEU A 28 4.87 5.71 -1.90
N TYR A 29 6.17 5.67 -2.22
CA TYR A 29 7.25 5.62 -1.25
C TYR A 29 8.27 6.71 -1.51
N TYR A 30 8.87 7.22 -0.44
CA TYR A 30 10.08 8.02 -0.55
C TYR A 30 10.99 7.85 0.68
N PRO A 31 12.24 7.38 0.49
CA PRO A 31 12.75 6.69 -0.70
C PRO A 31 12.14 5.28 -0.87
N GLN A 32 12.11 4.76 -2.10
CA GLN A 32 11.69 3.37 -2.37
C GLN A 32 12.82 2.36 -2.16
N THR A 33 14.07 2.78 -2.39
CA THR A 33 15.28 1.97 -2.16
C THR A 33 16.09 2.60 -1.03
N ILE A 34 16.48 1.78 -0.06
CA ILE A 34 17.27 2.21 1.10
C ILE A 34 18.42 1.25 1.33
N LYS A 35 19.54 1.79 1.80
CA LYS A 35 20.67 1.03 2.32
C LYS A 35 20.77 1.26 3.81
N ILE A 36 20.85 0.18 4.59
CA ILE A 36 20.89 0.24 6.06
C ILE A 36 22.06 -0.61 6.57
N ASP A 37 22.99 0.02 7.27
CA ASP A 37 24.07 -0.69 7.96
C ASP A 37 23.55 -1.39 9.23
N LEU A 38 24.31 -2.35 9.76
CA LEU A 38 23.92 -3.10 10.96
C LEU A 38 23.63 -2.17 12.14
N ASN A 39 22.52 -2.40 12.84
CA ASN A 39 22.04 -1.61 13.98
C ASN A 39 21.66 -0.15 13.65
N GLN A 40 21.51 0.18 12.36
CA GLN A 40 21.00 1.48 11.92
C GLN A 40 19.54 1.38 11.47
N SER A 41 18.91 2.55 11.34
CA SER A 41 17.55 2.70 10.86
C SER A 41 17.46 3.71 9.73
N ALA A 42 16.52 3.48 8.82
CA ALA A 42 16.13 4.43 7.78
C ALA A 42 14.62 4.68 7.83
N LYS A 43 14.20 5.85 7.35
CA LYS A 43 12.79 6.26 7.29
C LYS A 43 12.31 6.23 5.86
N VAL A 44 11.18 5.57 5.63
CA VAL A 44 10.44 5.56 4.37
C VAL A 44 9.12 6.29 4.60
N GLN A 45 8.86 7.34 3.82
CA GLN A 45 7.55 7.98 3.76
C GLN A 45 6.62 7.15 2.88
N VAL A 46 5.38 6.96 3.33
CA VAL A 46 4.35 6.16 2.67
C VAL A 46 3.08 7.00 2.55
N TRP A 47 2.47 7.04 1.37
CA TRP A 47 1.16 7.69 1.14
C TRP A 47 0.46 7.09 -0.09
N LEU A 48 -0.83 7.38 -0.27
CA LEU A 48 -1.64 6.87 -1.37
C LEU A 48 -1.74 7.85 -2.53
N ILE A 49 -1.91 7.33 -3.74
CA ILE A 49 -2.14 8.12 -4.96
C ILE A 49 -3.56 8.72 -4.94
N THR A 50 -4.54 7.90 -4.56
CA THR A 50 -5.96 8.24 -4.51
C THR A 50 -6.57 7.84 -3.17
N PRO A 51 -7.71 8.44 -2.76
CA PRO A 51 -8.39 8.03 -1.54
C PRO A 51 -8.92 6.60 -1.68
N PRO A 52 -8.97 5.82 -0.59
CA PRO A 52 -9.57 4.49 -0.63
C PRO A 52 -11.07 4.54 -0.90
N HIS A 53 -11.60 3.48 -1.52
CA HIS A 53 -13.03 3.36 -1.79
C HIS A 53 -13.81 3.12 -0.50
N ARG A 54 -14.97 3.79 -0.36
CA ARG A 54 -15.92 3.49 0.71
C ARG A 54 -16.71 2.24 0.38
N ILE A 55 -16.49 1.16 1.12
CA ILE A 55 -17.17 -0.14 0.97
C ILE A 55 -17.92 -0.42 2.27
N ASN A 56 -19.24 -0.65 2.20
CA ASN A 56 -20.09 -0.90 3.38
C ASN A 56 -19.96 0.17 4.48
N GLY A 57 -19.76 1.43 4.09
CA GLY A 57 -19.62 2.56 5.02
C GLY A 57 -18.22 2.74 5.62
N ASN A 58 -17.26 1.87 5.31
CA ASN A 58 -15.87 1.99 5.73
C ASN A 58 -14.97 2.37 4.54
N ASP A 59 -14.19 3.43 4.66
CA ASP A 59 -13.22 3.93 3.68
C ASP A 59 -11.77 3.80 4.16
N THR A 60 -11.53 2.99 5.18
CA THR A 60 -10.19 2.74 5.70
C THR A 60 -9.52 1.60 4.94
N VAL A 61 -8.28 1.85 4.51
CA VAL A 61 -7.31 0.82 4.15
C VAL A 61 -6.23 0.74 5.22
N THR A 62 -5.84 -0.48 5.57
CA THR A 62 -4.68 -0.73 6.42
C THR A 62 -3.60 -1.41 5.60
N ILE A 63 -2.35 -0.99 5.81
CA ILE A 63 -1.19 -1.48 5.08
C ILE A 63 -0.20 -2.05 6.08
N GLN A 64 0.16 -3.30 5.88
CA GLN A 64 1.25 -3.98 6.57
C GLN A 64 2.33 -4.35 5.56
N TRP A 65 3.46 -4.87 6.02
CA TRP A 65 4.54 -5.34 5.14
C TRP A 65 4.97 -6.73 5.55
N LYS A 66 5.41 -7.52 4.58
CA LYS A 66 6.12 -8.78 4.79
C LYS A 66 7.39 -8.83 3.93
N PRO A 67 8.44 -9.56 4.35
CA PRO A 67 9.55 -9.88 3.47
C PRO A 67 9.05 -10.67 2.25
N SER A 68 9.74 -10.55 1.11
CA SER A 68 9.49 -11.42 -0.02
C SER A 68 9.87 -12.87 0.33
N GLU A 69 9.22 -13.83 -0.31
CA GLU A 69 9.46 -15.26 -0.04
C GLU A 69 10.67 -15.81 -0.81
N SER A 70 11.57 -14.94 -1.28
CA SER A 70 12.76 -15.34 -2.02
C SER A 70 13.80 -15.98 -1.10
N GLU A 71 14.30 -17.17 -1.49
CA GLU A 71 15.35 -17.89 -0.74
C GLU A 71 16.70 -17.15 -0.70
N TRP A 72 16.89 -16.15 -1.57
CA TRP A 72 18.12 -15.35 -1.64
C TRP A 72 18.08 -14.10 -0.73
N GLU A 73 16.93 -13.81 -0.12
CA GLU A 73 16.73 -12.64 0.72
C GLU A 73 16.75 -12.98 2.22
N CYS A 74 17.07 -11.99 3.05
CA CYS A 74 17.09 -12.19 4.49
C CYS A 74 15.76 -11.79 5.14
N ASN A 75 14.93 -12.78 5.47
CA ASN A 75 13.58 -12.52 5.97
C ASN A 75 13.52 -12.06 7.44
N ASP A 76 14.62 -12.22 8.19
CA ASP A 76 14.71 -11.84 9.61
C ASP A 76 15.85 -10.85 9.92
N CYS A 77 16.49 -10.28 8.89
CA CYS A 77 17.53 -9.26 9.06
C CYS A 77 16.99 -7.87 9.39
N PHE A 78 15.72 -7.62 9.13
CA PHE A 78 15.11 -6.30 9.26
C PHE A 78 13.85 -6.33 10.11
N THR A 79 13.63 -5.26 10.86
CA THR A 79 12.39 -5.00 11.57
C THR A 79 11.90 -3.61 11.20
N TRP A 80 10.59 -3.37 11.31
CA TRP A 80 10.02 -2.06 11.05
C TRP A 80 8.96 -1.66 12.07
N THR A 81 8.77 -0.36 12.21
CA THR A 81 7.76 0.28 13.05
C THR A 81 7.20 1.52 12.34
N PRO A 82 5.87 1.74 12.35
CA PRO A 82 4.85 0.88 12.93
C PRO A 82 4.65 -0.42 12.13
N LYS A 83 3.94 -1.40 12.71
CA LYS A 83 3.61 -2.67 12.01
C LYS A 83 2.50 -2.52 10.99
N GLN A 84 1.72 -1.46 11.11
CA GLN A 84 0.60 -1.13 10.25
C GLN A 84 0.50 0.38 10.10
N LEU A 85 0.18 0.84 8.90
CA LEU A 85 -0.30 2.19 8.62
C LEU A 85 -1.78 2.14 8.24
N SER A 86 -2.50 3.24 8.46
CA SER A 86 -3.92 3.32 8.16
C SER A 86 -4.24 4.61 7.43
N PHE A 87 -4.93 4.47 6.32
CA PHE A 87 -5.31 5.57 5.45
C PHE A 87 -6.81 5.55 5.21
N ASN A 88 -7.42 6.71 5.10
CA ASN A 88 -8.83 6.91 4.75
C ASN A 88 -8.97 8.13 3.83
N ILE A 89 -10.20 8.55 3.55
CA ILE A 89 -10.46 9.70 2.66
C ILE A 89 -9.84 11.02 3.16
N ASP A 90 -9.63 11.16 4.47
CA ASP A 90 -9.15 12.41 5.07
C ASP A 90 -7.62 12.52 5.06
N ASN A 91 -6.91 11.39 5.14
CA ASN A 91 -5.45 11.38 5.34
C ASN A 91 -4.65 10.65 4.22
N PHE A 92 -5.28 10.24 3.12
CA PHE A 92 -4.63 9.42 2.09
C PHE A 92 -3.35 10.03 1.49
N GLN A 93 -3.26 11.36 1.41
CA GLN A 93 -2.08 12.08 0.90
C GLN A 93 -1.07 12.44 2.00
N GLU A 94 -1.44 12.27 3.27
CA GLU A 94 -0.54 12.53 4.38
C GLU A 94 0.58 11.50 4.39
N LYS A 95 1.82 11.99 4.37
CA LYS A 95 2.99 11.12 4.40
C LYS A 95 3.16 10.56 5.80
N GLN A 96 2.94 9.26 5.94
CA GLN A 96 3.18 8.53 7.16
C GLN A 96 4.56 7.88 7.12
N THR A 97 5.21 7.71 8.28
CA THR A 97 6.59 7.23 8.35
C THR A 97 6.66 5.76 8.75
N LEU A 98 7.31 4.95 7.92
CA LEU A 98 7.77 3.61 8.25
C LEU A 98 9.27 3.67 8.56
N THR A 99 9.65 3.31 9.79
CA THR A 99 11.06 3.21 10.20
C THR A 99 11.50 1.77 10.09
N ILE A 100 12.52 1.50 9.28
CA ILE A 100 13.07 0.18 9.03
C ILE A 100 14.45 0.12 9.69
N THR A 101 14.73 -0.95 10.43
CA THR A 101 15.96 -1.14 11.20
C THR A 101 16.58 -2.47 10.85
N ARG A 102 17.89 -2.47 10.60
CA ARG A 102 18.66 -3.70 10.39
C ARG A 102 19.12 -4.28 11.72
N VAL A 103 18.74 -5.52 12.00
CA VAL A 103 19.04 -6.23 13.24
C VAL A 103 20.03 -7.39 13.07
N LYS A 104 20.26 -7.85 11.84
CA LYS A 104 21.27 -8.87 11.52
C LYS A 104 22.01 -8.54 10.22
N ASN A 105 23.22 -9.07 10.09
CA ASN A 105 23.93 -9.09 8.82
C ASN A 105 23.30 -10.13 7.88
N GLY A 106 23.27 -9.83 6.59
CA GLY A 106 22.70 -10.72 5.58
C GLY A 106 22.62 -10.07 4.21
N PRO A 107 22.05 -10.76 3.21
CA PRO A 107 21.76 -10.18 1.91
C PRO A 107 20.67 -9.09 2.01
N LYS A 108 20.41 -8.45 0.86
CA LYS A 108 19.28 -7.54 0.66
C LYS A 108 17.93 -8.21 0.92
N THR A 109 16.91 -7.40 1.15
CA THR A 109 15.52 -7.85 1.35
C THR A 109 14.56 -6.91 0.65
N THR A 110 13.49 -7.47 0.11
CA THR A 110 12.38 -6.73 -0.45
C THR A 110 11.20 -6.82 0.51
N LEU A 111 10.60 -5.69 0.89
CA LEU A 111 9.33 -5.68 1.61
C LEU A 111 8.17 -5.49 0.63
N ILE A 112 7.20 -6.39 0.72
CA ILE A 112 5.97 -6.38 -0.06
C ILE A 112 4.82 -5.93 0.84
N PRO A 113 4.00 -4.95 0.44
CA PRO A 113 2.86 -4.51 1.22
C PRO A 113 1.78 -5.60 1.28
N ILE A 114 0.93 -5.52 2.29
CA ILE A 114 -0.29 -6.31 2.42
C ILE A 114 -1.41 -5.30 2.60
N PHE A 115 -2.29 -5.22 1.62
CA PHE A 115 -3.43 -4.31 1.62
C PHE A 115 -4.64 -4.98 2.27
N ASN A 116 -5.35 -4.25 3.13
CA ASN A 116 -6.61 -4.68 3.70
C ASN A 116 -7.63 -3.54 3.70
N GLY A 117 -8.71 -3.67 2.94
CA GLY A 117 -9.81 -2.72 2.85
C GLY A 117 -9.67 -1.66 1.75
N GLY A 118 -10.67 -0.78 1.67
CA GLY A 118 -10.63 0.40 0.79
C GLY A 118 -10.56 0.12 -0.72
N GLY A 119 -10.87 -1.11 -1.15
CA GLY A 119 -10.68 -1.56 -2.54
C GLY A 119 -9.22 -1.90 -2.90
N PHE A 120 -8.26 -1.62 -2.01
CA PHE A 120 -6.85 -1.96 -2.20
C PHE A 120 -6.58 -3.47 -2.09
N ASP A 121 -7.52 -4.25 -1.55
CA ASP A 121 -7.47 -5.73 -1.53
C ASP A 121 -7.30 -6.34 -2.94
N LEU A 122 -7.70 -5.59 -3.97
CA LEU A 122 -7.65 -6.01 -5.38
C LEU A 122 -6.39 -5.49 -6.11
N VAL A 123 -5.55 -4.70 -5.44
CA VAL A 123 -4.31 -4.15 -5.98
C VAL A 123 -3.19 -5.18 -5.81
N ASP A 124 -2.45 -5.44 -6.88
CA ASP A 124 -1.31 -6.37 -6.84
C ASP A 124 -0.16 -5.78 -5.99
N PRO A 125 0.17 -6.38 -4.83
CA PRO A 125 1.17 -5.83 -3.94
C PRO A 125 2.60 -5.90 -4.51
N VAL A 126 2.86 -6.80 -5.46
CA VAL A 126 4.19 -6.96 -6.07
C VAL A 126 4.60 -5.73 -6.89
N LEU A 127 3.65 -4.88 -7.27
CA LEU A 127 3.90 -3.61 -7.96
C LEU A 127 4.43 -2.51 -7.03
N TYR A 128 4.37 -2.70 -5.70
CA TYR A 128 4.71 -1.68 -4.71
C TYR A 128 5.78 -2.15 -3.70
N PRO A 129 6.95 -2.64 -4.13
CA PRO A 129 8.00 -3.09 -3.23
C PRO A 129 8.78 -1.92 -2.61
N ILE A 130 9.31 -2.14 -1.41
CA ILE A 130 10.43 -1.38 -0.83
C ILE A 130 11.69 -2.26 -0.93
N PHE A 131 12.77 -1.71 -1.48
CA PHE A 131 14.05 -2.43 -1.61
C PHE A 131 15.01 -2.02 -0.51
N ILE A 132 15.57 -2.99 0.21
CA ILE A 132 16.48 -2.77 1.34
C ILE A 132 17.80 -3.48 1.09
N GLU A 133 18.91 -2.74 1.16
CA GLU A 133 20.30 -3.22 0.99
C GLU A 133 21.10 -3.18 2.30
#